data_AF-A0A9D2D1J8-F1
#
_entry.id   AF-A0A9D2D1J8-F1
#
_cell.length_a   1.000
_cell.length_b   1.000
_cell.length_c   1.000
_cell.angle_alpha   90.00
_cell.angle_beta   90.00
_cell.angle_gamma   90.00
#
_symmetry.space_group_name_H-M   'P 1'
#
loop_
_entity.id
_entity.type
_entity.pdbx_description
1 polymer ?
#
loop_
_entity_poly.entity_id
_entity_poly.type
_entity_poly.pdbx_seq_one_letter_code
_entity_poly.pdbx_strand_id
1 'polypeptide(L)'
;MINKLCEKIRKTNAPIVVGLDPMLSYIPEHILKDAFREYGETLKGAAEAVWQYNKAIIDATWDLIPAVKPQIAMYEQFGVEGLQAFNKTVDYCHEKDLVVIGDIKRGDIGSTSAAYAAGHLGKVQVGSKTYRAF
;
A
#
# COMPACT_ATOMS: atom_id res chain seq x y z
N MET A 1 16.44 -0.93 -7.84
CA MET A 1 15.83 -0.52 -6.55
C MET A 1 16.82 0.19 -5.63
N ILE A 2 17.92 -0.47 -5.21
CA ILE A 2 18.88 0.09 -4.24
C ILE A 2 19.44 1.46 -4.67
N ASN A 3 19.90 1.60 -5.92
CA ASN A 3 20.42 2.89 -6.42
C ASN A 3 19.36 4.01 -6.35
N LYS A 4 18.12 3.72 -6.80
CA LYS A 4 16.98 4.66 -6.72
C LYS A 4 16.73 5.11 -5.28
N LEU A 5 16.77 4.19 -4.32
CA LEU A 5 16.60 4.51 -2.90
C LEU A 5 17.73 5.42 -2.39
N CYS A 6 18.99 5.08 -2.67
CA CYS A 6 20.14 5.90 -2.28
C CYS A 6 20.09 7.30 -2.90
N GLU A 7 19.73 7.42 -4.18
CA GLU A 7 19.56 8.70 -4.87
C GLU A 7 18.46 9.54 -4.22
N LYS A 8 17.31 8.93 -3.92
CA LYS A 8 16.21 9.64 -3.24
C LYS A 8 16.60 10.11 -1.84
N ILE A 9 17.27 9.27 -1.05
CA ILE A 9 17.76 9.66 0.29
C ILE A 9 18.69 10.88 0.19
N ARG A 10 19.61 10.90 -0.78
CA ARG A 10 20.50 12.06 -1.00
C ARG A 10 19.72 13.31 -1.42
N LYS A 11 18.72 13.15 -2.29
CA LYS A 11 17.90 14.26 -2.80
C LYS A 11 17.01 14.88 -1.71
N THR A 12 16.37 14.06 -0.88
CA THR A 12 15.48 14.53 0.20
C THR A 12 16.25 14.85 1.48
N ASN A 13 17.51 14.43 1.58
CA ASN A 13 18.30 14.44 2.82
C ASN A 13 17.57 13.75 3.99
N ALA A 14 16.74 12.75 3.69
CA ALA A 14 15.86 12.09 4.64
C ALA A 14 15.96 10.56 4.48
N PRO A 15 16.72 9.86 5.33
CA PRO A 15 16.68 8.40 5.40
C PRO A 15 15.44 7.92 6.17
N ILE A 16 14.26 8.42 5.79
CA ILE A 16 12.98 8.21 6.49
C ILE A 16 12.09 7.31 5.64
N VAL A 17 11.35 6.41 6.30
CA VAL A 17 10.30 5.62 5.67
C VAL A 17 8.99 5.91 6.40
N VAL A 18 7.98 6.39 5.68
CA VAL A 18 6.65 6.60 6.27
C VAL A 18 5.90 5.27 6.29
N GLY A 19 5.43 4.86 7.48
CA GLY A 19 4.56 3.71 7.64
C GLY A 19 3.12 4.04 7.26
N LEU A 20 2.47 3.16 6.50
CA LEU A 20 1.05 3.26 6.17
C LEU A 20 0.32 2.09 6.80
N ASP A 21 -0.03 2.26 8.07
CA ASP A 21 -0.58 1.22 8.95
C ASP A 21 -2.00 1.62 9.42
N PRO A 22 -2.98 1.73 8.50
CA PRO A 22 -4.28 2.35 8.76
C PRO A 22 -5.20 1.42 9.59
N MET A 23 -5.58 1.86 10.78
CA MET A 23 -6.67 1.23 11.55
C MET A 23 -7.82 2.23 11.65
N LEU A 24 -9.07 1.77 11.66
CA LEU A 24 -10.23 2.67 11.74
C LEU A 24 -10.17 3.61 12.95
N SER A 25 -9.59 3.18 14.07
CA SER A 25 -9.41 3.99 15.28
C SER A 25 -8.42 5.16 15.12
N TYR A 26 -7.55 5.12 14.10
CA TYR A 26 -6.60 6.20 13.80
C TYR A 26 -7.13 7.18 12.76
N ILE A 27 -8.17 6.79 12.02
CA ILE A 27 -8.70 7.60 10.94
C ILE A 27 -9.51 8.76 11.52
N PRO A 28 -9.23 10.01 11.12
CA PRO A 28 -10.04 11.15 11.53
C PRO A 28 -11.53 10.95 11.23
N GLU A 29 -12.38 11.34 12.18
CA GLU A 29 -13.82 11.08 12.13
C GLU A 29 -14.50 11.59 10.85
N HIS A 30 -14.04 12.72 10.31
CA HIS A 30 -14.58 13.27 9.07
C HIS A 30 -14.36 12.34 7.86
N ILE A 31 -13.18 11.71 7.76
CA ILE A 31 -12.88 10.76 6.67
C ILE A 31 -13.76 9.52 6.78
N LEU A 32 -13.94 8.99 8.00
CA LEU A 32 -14.83 7.84 8.24
C LEU A 32 -16.27 8.18 7.85
N LYS A 33 -16.78 9.32 8.32
CA LYS A 33 -18.14 9.78 8.04
C LYS A 33 -18.39 9.96 6.55
N ASP A 34 -17.44 10.53 5.83
CA ASP A 34 -17.58 10.74 4.38
C ASP A 34 -17.58 9.42 3.62
N ALA A 35 -16.68 8.49 3.96
CA ALA A 35 -16.65 7.16 3.34
C ALA A 35 -17.91 6.35 3.63
N PHE A 36 -18.41 6.37 4.87
CA PHE A 36 -19.65 5.67 5.24
C PHE A 36 -20.90 6.33 4.65
N ARG A 37 -20.89 7.65 4.42
CA ARG A 37 -21.98 8.33 3.70
C ARG A 37 -22.09 7.82 2.25
N GLU A 38 -20.97 7.56 1.59
CA GLU A 38 -20.93 7.14 0.19
C GLU A 38 -21.14 5.63 0.02
N TYR A 39 -20.54 4.81 0.88
CA TYR A 39 -20.47 3.35 0.73
C TYR A 39 -21.14 2.56 1.87
N GLY A 40 -21.75 3.25 2.83
CA GLY A 40 -22.34 2.65 4.04
C GLY A 40 -21.30 2.13 5.04
N GLU A 41 -21.79 1.67 6.18
CA GLU A 41 -21.00 0.93 7.19
C GLU A 41 -20.72 -0.50 6.70
N THR A 42 -19.87 -0.60 5.68
CA THR A 42 -19.52 -1.83 4.98
C THR A 42 -18.00 -1.99 4.90
N LEU A 43 -17.51 -3.17 4.51
CA LEU A 43 -16.07 -3.37 4.24
C LEU A 43 -15.56 -2.42 3.15
N LYS A 44 -16.40 -2.06 2.18
CA LYS A 44 -16.08 -1.07 1.15
C LYS A 44 -15.96 0.34 1.74
N GLY A 45 -16.88 0.74 2.62
CA GLY A 45 -16.77 2.02 3.34
C GLY A 45 -15.53 2.10 4.23
N ALA A 46 -15.20 1.01 4.92
CA ALA A 46 -13.97 0.92 5.71
C ALA A 46 -12.71 1.02 4.84
N ALA A 47 -12.66 0.28 3.73
CA ALA A 47 -11.55 0.30 2.78
C ALA A 47 -11.38 1.67 2.10
N GLU A 48 -12.47 2.36 1.78
CA GLU A 48 -12.41 3.72 1.23
C GLU A 48 -11.86 4.71 2.26
N ALA A 49 -12.31 4.65 3.52
CA ALA A 49 -11.75 5.49 4.58
C ALA A 49 -10.24 5.27 4.75
N VAL A 50 -9.81 4.00 4.74
CA VAL A 50 -8.39 3.59 4.79
C VAL A 50 -7.62 4.19 3.62
N TRP A 51 -8.14 4.05 2.40
CA TRP A 51 -7.53 4.59 1.19
C TRP A 51 -7.38 6.12 1.28
N GLN A 52 -8.44 6.85 1.62
CA GLN A 52 -8.43 8.30 1.70
C GLN A 52 -7.46 8.81 2.77
N TYR A 53 -7.42 8.14 3.93
CA TYR A 53 -6.48 8.47 4.99
C TYR A 53 -5.02 8.31 4.54
N ASN A 54 -4.67 7.18 3.92
CA ASN A 54 -3.30 6.96 3.43
C ASN A 54 -2.95 7.87 2.26
N LYS A 55 -3.90 8.13 1.36
CA LYS A 55 -3.71 9.09 0.27
C LYS A 55 -3.36 10.47 0.82
N ALA A 56 -4.04 10.94 1.86
CA ALA A 56 -3.75 12.22 2.50
C ALA A 56 -2.34 12.25 3.12
N ILE A 57 -1.90 11.17 3.78
CA ILE A 57 -0.53 11.05 4.30
C ILE A 57 0.49 11.10 3.15
N ILE A 58 0.26 10.36 2.07
CA ILE A 58 1.13 10.34 0.89
C ILE A 58 1.21 11.75 0.29
N ASP A 59 0.09 12.41 0.05
CA ASP A 59 0.04 13.76 -0.52
C ASP A 59 0.78 14.79 0.34
N ALA A 60 0.77 14.63 1.67
CA ALA A 60 1.46 15.52 2.59
C ALA A 60 2.98 15.23 2.73
N THR A 61 3.47 14.09 2.25
CA THR A 61 4.84 13.64 2.56
C THR A 61 5.68 13.21 1.35
N TRP A 62 5.08 12.94 0.19
CA TRP A 62 5.74 12.24 -0.92
C TRP A 62 6.99 12.95 -1.46
N ASP A 63 7.06 14.27 -1.37
CA ASP A 63 8.20 15.09 -1.82
C ASP A 63 9.31 15.21 -0.75
N LEU A 64 9.01 14.82 0.50
CA LEU A 64 9.92 14.88 1.63
C LEU A 64 10.64 13.55 1.90
N ILE A 65 10.09 12.43 1.42
CA ILE A 65 10.56 11.09 1.79
C ILE A 65 10.94 10.22 0.58
N PRO A 66 11.93 9.32 0.73
CA PRO A 66 12.33 8.42 -0.35
C PRO A 66 11.39 7.21 -0.52
N ALA A 67 10.70 6.80 0.55
CA ALA A 67 10.03 5.52 0.60
C ALA A 67 8.86 5.48 1.61
N VAL A 68 7.93 4.56 1.35
CA VAL A 68 6.81 4.23 2.23
C VAL A 68 6.78 2.73 2.51
N LYS A 69 6.11 2.35 3.61
CA LYS A 69 5.95 0.96 4.02
C LYS A 69 4.49 0.64 4.40
N PRO A 70 3.63 0.27 3.43
CA PRO A 70 2.28 -0.20 3.75
C PRO A 70 2.28 -1.57 4.45
N GLN A 71 1.54 -1.68 5.56
CA GLN A 71 1.32 -2.93 6.30
C GLN A 71 0.10 -3.67 5.76
N ILE A 72 0.30 -4.74 4.98
CA ILE A 72 -0.81 -5.42 4.31
C ILE A 72 -1.86 -5.97 5.27
N ALA A 73 -1.46 -6.42 6.46
CA ALA A 73 -2.37 -6.97 7.47
C ALA A 73 -3.47 -5.96 7.87
N MET A 74 -3.16 -4.65 7.83
CA MET A 74 -4.12 -3.59 8.16
C MET A 74 -5.16 -3.38 7.06
N TYR A 75 -4.91 -3.87 5.85
CA TYR A 75 -5.85 -3.86 4.73
C TYR A 75 -6.63 -5.18 4.68
N GLU A 76 -5.95 -6.32 4.87
CA GLU A 76 -6.53 -7.67 4.75
C GLU A 76 -7.71 -7.93 5.68
N GLN A 77 -7.72 -7.29 6.86
CA GLN A 77 -8.86 -7.36 7.79
C GLN A 77 -10.18 -6.87 7.18
N PHE A 78 -10.12 -6.08 6.10
CA PHE A 78 -11.30 -5.61 5.35
C PHE A 78 -11.62 -6.47 4.11
N GLY A 79 -11.02 -7.67 4.02
CA GLY A 79 -11.25 -8.60 2.93
C GLY A 79 -10.78 -8.09 1.57
N VAL A 80 -11.51 -8.44 0.50
CA VAL A 80 -11.15 -8.08 -0.88
C VAL A 80 -11.16 -6.57 -1.10
N GLU A 81 -12.11 -5.85 -0.50
CA GLU A 81 -12.17 -4.39 -0.56
C GLU A 81 -10.90 -3.75 0.01
N GLY A 82 -10.42 -4.29 1.14
CA GLY A 82 -9.14 -3.90 1.72
C GLY A 82 -7.95 -4.16 0.79
N LEU A 83 -7.89 -5.34 0.16
CA LEU A 83 -6.83 -5.65 -0.82
C LEU A 83 -6.88 -4.76 -2.06
N GLN A 84 -8.07 -4.32 -2.50
CA GLN A 84 -8.22 -3.32 -3.55
C GLN A 84 -7.68 -1.96 -3.11
N ALA A 85 -7.98 -1.53 -1.88
CA ALA A 85 -7.41 -0.32 -1.30
C ALA A 85 -5.87 -0.40 -1.14
N PHE A 86 -5.34 -1.56 -0.78
CA PHE A 86 -3.89 -1.81 -0.76
C PHE A 86 -3.28 -1.63 -2.15
N ASN A 87 -3.85 -2.26 -3.17
CA ASN A 87 -3.40 -2.10 -4.56
C ASN A 87 -3.41 -0.64 -4.99
N LYS A 88 -4.54 0.06 -4.76
CA LYS A 88 -4.70 1.49 -5.08
C LYS A 88 -3.65 2.35 -4.35
N THR A 89 -3.31 1.99 -3.11
CA THR A 89 -2.26 2.66 -2.33
C THR A 89 -0.88 2.46 -2.94
N VAL A 90 -0.53 1.22 -3.31
CA VAL A 90 0.75 0.90 -3.94
C VAL A 90 0.90 1.63 -5.28
N ASP A 91 -0.12 1.56 -6.13
CA ASP A 91 -0.16 2.26 -7.42
C ASP A 91 0.06 3.77 -7.25
N TYR A 92 -0.64 4.39 -6.31
CA TYR A 92 -0.51 5.83 -6.05
C TYR A 92 0.88 6.21 -5.53
N CYS A 93 1.50 5.38 -4.70
CA CYS A 93 2.87 5.61 -4.26
C CYS A 93 3.85 5.56 -5.44
N HIS A 94 3.65 4.64 -6.38
CA HIS A 94 4.46 4.55 -7.59
C HIS A 94 4.26 5.76 -8.51
N GLU A 95 3.04 6.29 -8.64
CA GLU A 95 2.77 7.53 -9.38
C GLU A 95 3.52 8.73 -8.78
N LYS A 96 3.69 8.77 -7.45
CA LYS A 96 4.51 9.78 -6.74
C LYS A 96 6.02 9.45 -6.75
N ASP A 97 6.43 8.46 -7.54
CA ASP A 97 7.79 7.96 -7.67
C ASP A 97 8.37 7.36 -6.37
N LEU A 98 7.58 7.12 -5.33
CA LEU A 98 8.06 6.58 -4.05
C LEU A 98 8.58 5.14 -4.20
N VAL A 99 9.57 4.77 -3.39
CA VAL A 99 9.92 3.35 -3.20
C VAL A 99 8.93 2.74 -2.23
N VAL A 100 8.28 1.65 -2.62
CA VAL A 100 7.31 0.94 -1.77
C VAL A 100 7.94 -0.29 -1.16
N ILE A 101 7.85 -0.41 0.17
CA ILE A 101 8.25 -1.58 0.92
C ILE A 101 6.98 -2.27 1.43
N GLY A 102 6.53 -3.31 0.73
CA GLY A 102 5.40 -4.11 1.19
C GLY A 102 5.75 -4.86 2.47
N ASP A 103 5.23 -4.40 3.62
CA ASP A 103 5.39 -5.10 4.88
C ASP A 103 4.33 -6.21 4.97
N ILE A 104 4.67 -7.35 4.36
CA ILE A 104 3.77 -8.48 4.14
C ILE A 104 4.05 -9.68 5.05
N LYS A 105 5.27 -9.78 5.59
CA LYS A 105 5.72 -10.88 6.47
C LYS A 105 5.35 -12.29 5.98
N ARG A 106 5.39 -12.52 4.66
CA ARG A 106 5.08 -13.84 4.08
C ARG A 106 6.31 -14.75 4.17
N GLY A 107 6.11 -15.96 4.66
CA GLY A 107 7.15 -16.98 4.75
C GLY A 107 6.51 -18.37 4.82
N ASP A 108 6.99 -19.28 3.97
CA ASP A 108 6.43 -20.62 3.80
C ASP A 108 7.46 -21.54 3.10
N ILE A 109 7.13 -22.81 2.84
CA ILE A 109 7.97 -23.73 2.06
C ILE A 109 8.19 -23.23 0.63
N GLY A 110 9.22 -23.75 -0.05
CA GLY A 110 9.75 -23.16 -1.29
C GLY A 110 8.72 -22.84 -2.37
N SER A 111 7.79 -23.76 -2.68
CA SER A 111 6.74 -23.55 -3.69
C SER A 111 5.78 -22.42 -3.29
N THR A 112 5.32 -22.41 -2.04
CA THR A 112 4.40 -21.39 -1.53
C THR A 112 5.09 -20.02 -1.39
N SER A 113 6.34 -19.99 -0.92
CA SER A 113 7.17 -18.78 -0.90
C SER A 113 7.37 -18.18 -2.30
N ALA A 114 7.55 -19.03 -3.33
CA ALA A 114 7.62 -18.56 -4.71
C ALA A 114 6.30 -17.93 -5.18
N ALA A 115 5.15 -18.46 -4.75
CA ALA A 115 3.84 -17.87 -5.05
C ALA A 115 3.68 -16.49 -4.37
N TYR A 116 4.09 -16.34 -3.10
CA TYR A 116 4.10 -15.03 -2.44
C TYR A 116 5.02 -14.03 -3.13
N ALA A 117 6.21 -14.47 -3.57
CA ALA A 117 7.14 -13.64 -4.32
C ALA A 117 6.54 -13.20 -5.66
N ALA A 118 5.87 -14.10 -6.38
CA ALA A 118 5.17 -13.77 -7.62
C ALA A 118 4.04 -12.74 -7.40
N GLY A 119 3.30 -12.86 -6.28
CA GLY A 119 2.23 -11.94 -5.92
C GLY A 119 2.69 -10.52 -5.58
N HIS A 120 3.76 -10.37 -4.79
CA HIS A 120 4.16 -9.05 -4.28
C HIS A 120 5.36 -8.40 -4.99
N LEU A 121 6.24 -9.18 -5.61
CA LEU A 121 7.48 -8.67 -6.21
C LEU A 121 7.58 -9.02 -7.71
N GLY A 122 7.01 -10.16 -8.09
CA GLY A 122 7.16 -10.77 -9.39
C GLY A 122 5.99 -10.54 -10.32
N LYS A 123 5.76 -11.53 -11.17
CA LYS A 123 4.67 -11.58 -12.15
C LYS A 123 4.11 -12.99 -12.19
N VAL A 124 2.86 -13.11 -12.60
CA VAL A 124 2.21 -14.38 -12.92
C VAL A 124 1.92 -14.46 -14.41
N GLN A 125 2.12 -15.64 -15.01
CA GLN A 125 1.72 -15.92 -16.38
C GLN A 125 0.24 -16.34 -16.40
N VAL A 126 -0.58 -15.64 -17.18
CA VAL A 126 -1.99 -15.98 -17.42
C VAL A 126 -2.19 -16.08 -18.93
N GLY A 127 -2.31 -17.33 -19.42
CA GLY A 127 -2.36 -17.60 -20.86
C GLY A 127 -1.08 -17.13 -21.56
N SER A 128 -1.21 -16.21 -22.51
CA SER A 128 -0.08 -15.62 -23.27
C SER A 128 0.49 -14.33 -22.65
N LYS A 129 -0.06 -13.86 -21.53
CA LYS A 129 0.29 -12.55 -20.93
C LYS A 129 0.87 -12.72 -19.53
N THR A 130 1.71 -11.76 -19.11
CA THR A 130 2.21 -11.65 -17.74
C THR A 130 1.59 -10.47 -17.01
N TYR A 131 1.24 -10.64 -15.74
CA TYR A 131 0.64 -9.60 -14.91
C TYR A 131 1.41 -9.39 -13.61
N ARG A 132 1.49 -8.16 -13.14
CA ARG A 132 1.80 -7.83 -11.73
C ARG A 132 0.49 -7.76 -10.97
N ALA A 133 0.45 -8.29 -9.75
CA ALA A 133 -0.78 -8.28 -8.95
C ALA A 133 -0.93 -6.98 -8.14
N PHE A 134 0.20 -6.42 -7.68
CA PHE A 134 0.34 -5.13 -7.00
C PHE A 134 1.55 -4.37 -7.57
#